data_AF-A0A353TWZ9-F1
#
_entry.id   AF-A0A353TWZ9-F1
#
_cell.length_a   1.000
_cell.length_b   1.000
_cell.length_c   1.000
_cell.angle_alpha   90.00
_cell.angle_beta   90.00
_cell.angle_gamma   90.00
#
_symmetry.space_group_name_H-M   'P 1'
#
loop_
_entity.id
_entity.type
_entity.pdbx_description
1 polymer ?
#
loop_
_entity_poly.entity_id
_entity_poly.type
_entity_poly.pdbx_seq_one_letter_code
_entity_poly.pdbx_strand_id
1 'polypeptide(L)'
;MRISVYNNTSQSKTFSAPHLFFKRGKDTRNFAVKNELFPLTLPAGSSHSILIDVDQFWEKVAGLNLYNRIGASIETSTGESYRSLAIPKWLVLGKVG
;
A
#
# COMPACT_ATOMS: atom_id res chain seq x y z
N MET A 1 1.89 -5.00 -6.54
CA MET A 1 0.85 -3.97 -6.27
C MET A 1 1.41 -2.60 -6.60
N ARG A 2 0.64 -1.72 -7.25
CA ARG A 2 1.04 -0.33 -7.52
C ARG A 2 0.28 0.60 -6.59
N ILE A 3 1.00 1.46 -5.86
CA ILE A 3 0.44 2.58 -5.10
C ILE A 3 0.73 3.84 -5.89
N SER A 4 -0.30 4.58 -6.27
CA SER A 4 -0.14 5.85 -6.98
C SER A 4 -0.72 6.96 -6.13
N VAL A 5 0.08 7.98 -5.83
CA VAL A 5 -0.34 9.18 -5.11
C VAL A 5 -0.32 10.37 -6.05
N TYR A 6 -1.36 11.19 -5.95
CA TYR A 6 -1.58 12.35 -6.80
C TYR A 6 -1.78 13.57 -5.91
N ASN A 7 -1.07 14.65 -6.22
CA ASN A 7 -1.35 15.94 -5.62
C ASN A 7 -2.25 16.77 -6.55
N ASN A 8 -3.56 16.64 -6.36
CA ASN A 8 -4.56 17.41 -7.11
C ASN A 8 -4.85 18.78 -6.50
N THR A 9 -4.05 19.23 -5.52
CA THR A 9 -4.23 20.52 -4.86
C THR A 9 -3.28 21.56 -5.44
N SER A 10 -3.56 22.83 -5.18
CA SER A 10 -2.71 23.95 -5.59
C SER A 10 -1.46 24.15 -4.72
N GLN A 11 -1.33 23.39 -3.63
CA GLN A 11 -0.21 23.47 -2.69
C GLN A 11 0.61 22.18 -2.71
N SER A 12 1.87 22.25 -2.29
CA SER A 12 2.70 21.05 -2.12
C SER A 12 2.15 20.15 -1.02
N LYS A 13 2.19 18.83 -1.24
CA LYS A 13 1.71 17.84 -0.28
C LYS A 13 2.82 16.86 0.08
N THR A 14 3.06 16.68 1.37
CA THR A 14 4.06 15.72 1.85
C THR A 14 3.37 14.43 2.29
N PHE A 15 3.85 13.32 1.74
CA PHE A 15 3.38 11.97 2.03
C PHE A 15 4.41 11.26 2.91
N SER A 16 3.93 10.61 3.95
CA SER A 16 4.70 9.69 4.79
C SER A 16 4.90 8.36 4.09
N ALA A 17 5.81 7.54 4.63
CA ALA A 17 6.02 6.19 4.12
C ALA A 17 4.71 5.37 4.12
N PRO A 18 4.42 4.60 3.07
CA PRO A 18 3.22 3.78 3.02
C PRO A 18 3.34 2.60 3.98
N HIS A 19 2.20 2.19 4.51
CA HIS A 19 2.05 0.98 5.31
C HIS A 19 1.31 -0.07 4.48
N LEU A 20 1.83 -1.28 4.46
CA LEU A 20 1.14 -2.45 3.95
C LEU A 20 0.38 -3.12 5.08
N PHE A 21 -0.82 -3.60 4.79
CA PHE A 21 -1.58 -4.36 5.77
C PHE A 21 -2.14 -5.63 5.15
N PHE A 22 -1.89 -6.75 5.80
CA PHE A 22 -2.37 -8.06 5.42
C PHE A 22 -3.52 -8.42 6.35
N LYS A 23 -4.67 -8.76 5.78
CA LYS A 23 -5.90 -9.03 6.55
C LYS A 23 -6.41 -10.45 6.31
N ARG A 24 -6.87 -11.07 7.40
CA ARG A 24 -7.54 -12.38 7.44
C ARG A 24 -8.66 -12.32 8.47
N GLY A 25 -9.89 -12.06 8.02
CA GLY A 25 -11.02 -11.87 8.94
C GLY A 25 -10.78 -10.68 9.90
N LYS A 26 -10.65 -10.96 11.20
CA LYS A 26 -10.31 -9.96 12.24
C LYS A 26 -8.81 -9.74 12.41
N ASP A 27 -7.98 -10.68 11.96
CA ASP A 27 -6.52 -10.58 12.08
C ASP A 27 -5.98 -9.60 11.04
N THR A 28 -5.15 -8.65 11.49
CA THR A 28 -4.46 -7.69 10.63
C THR A 28 -3.00 -7.58 11.03
N ARG A 29 -2.09 -7.76 10.07
CA ARG A 29 -0.66 -7.51 10.22
C ARG A 29 -0.27 -6.28 9.41
N ASN A 30 0.34 -5.30 10.07
CA ASN A 30 0.80 -4.07 9.44
C ASN A 30 2.32 -4.08 9.27
N PHE A 31 2.80 -3.62 8.13
CA PHE A 31 4.21 -3.50 7.80
C PHE A 31 4.46 -2.08 7.29
N ALA A 32 5.39 -1.37 7.91
CA ALA A 32 5.86 -0.10 7.38
C ALA A 32 6.84 -0.36 6.22
N VAL A 33 6.58 0.24 5.06
CA VAL A 33 7.52 0.16 3.93
C VAL A 33 8.60 1.22 4.16
N LYS A 34 9.73 0.79 4.71
CA LYS A 34 10.89 1.68 4.88
C LYS A 34 11.61 1.84 3.55
N ASN A 35 11.67 3.07 3.05
CA ASN A 35 12.44 3.47 1.87
C ASN A 35 12.96 4.90 2.08
N GLU A 36 14.14 5.21 1.53
CA GLU A 36 14.79 6.51 1.59
C GLU A 36 14.03 7.59 0.80
N LEU A 37 13.11 7.18 -0.09
CA LEU A 37 12.26 8.10 -0.85
C LEU A 37 11.21 8.84 0.00
N PHE A 38 10.96 8.39 1.23
CA PHE A 38 9.98 9.00 2.13
C PHE A 38 10.65 9.70 3.31
N PRO A 39 10.13 10.86 3.76
CA PRO A 39 8.90 11.52 3.32
C PRO A 39 9.02 12.12 1.91
N LEU A 40 7.96 11.97 1.11
CA LEU A 40 7.91 12.41 -0.29
C LEU A 40 7.05 13.66 -0.41
N THR A 41 7.64 14.78 -0.81
CA THR A 41 6.89 16.01 -1.12
C THR A 41 6.56 16.07 -2.60
N LEU A 42 5.27 16.15 -2.92
CA LEU A 42 4.75 16.32 -4.27
C LEU A 42 4.32 17.77 -4.51
N PRO A 43 4.91 18.47 -5.49
CA PRO A 43 4.41 19.75 -5.98
C PRO A 43 2.97 19.66 -6.52
N ALA A 44 2.30 20.80 -6.67
CA ALA A 44 0.96 20.87 -7.24
C ALA A 44 0.89 20.22 -8.64
N GLY A 45 -0.13 19.39 -8.88
CA GLY A 45 -0.34 18.69 -10.15
C GLY A 45 0.60 17.52 -10.42
N SER A 46 1.50 17.19 -9.50
CA SER A 46 2.43 16.07 -9.66
C SER A 46 1.86 14.76 -9.11
N SER A 47 2.42 13.65 -9.58
CA SER A 47 2.08 12.32 -9.09
C SER A 47 3.32 11.47 -8.93
N HIS A 48 3.24 10.48 -8.04
CA HIS A 48 4.28 9.50 -7.86
C HIS A 48 3.66 8.12 -7.69
N SER A 49 4.28 7.12 -8.32
CA SER A 49 3.81 5.75 -8.28
C SER A 49 4.92 4.85 -7.78
N ILE A 50 4.59 3.98 -6.83
CA ILE A 50 5.50 2.99 -6.27
C ILE A 50 4.97 1.62 -6.62
N LEU A 51 5.86 0.81 -7.17
CA LEU A 51 5.58 -0.59 -7.40
C LEU A 51 6.12 -1.39 -6.21
N ILE A 52 5.22 -2.02 -5.48
CA ILE A 52 5.54 -2.95 -4.41
C ILE A 52 5.41 -4.36 -4.98
N ASP A 53 6.51 -5.09 -4.98
CA ASP A 53 6.48 -6.52 -5.25
C ASP A 53 5.88 -7.24 -4.03
N VAL A 54 4.61 -7.61 -4.17
CA VAL A 54 3.85 -8.23 -3.07
C VAL A 54 4.25 -9.69 -2.93
N ASP A 55 4.63 -10.36 -4.02
CA ASP A 55 4.93 -11.78 -4.02
C ASP A 55 6.18 -12.05 -3.16
N GLN A 56 7.17 -11.15 -3.23
CA GLN A 56 8.32 -11.18 -2.31
C GLN A 56 7.94 -11.07 -0.83
N PHE A 57 6.89 -10.32 -0.48
CA PHE A 57 6.43 -10.24 0.92
C PHE A 57 5.88 -11.60 1.38
N TRP A 58 5.09 -12.28 0.55
CA TRP A 58 4.53 -13.60 0.85
C TRP A 58 5.61 -14.66 1.04
N GLU A 59 6.67 -14.61 0.24
CA GLU A 59 7.79 -15.55 0.32
C GLU A 59 8.69 -15.28 1.52
N LYS A 60 8.99 -14.00 1.82
CA LYS A 60 9.99 -13.62 2.83
C LYS A 60 9.43 -13.57 4.25
N VAL A 61 8.13 -13.35 4.44
CA VAL A 61 7.54 -13.21 5.77
C VAL A 61 6.71 -14.44 6.13
N ALA A 62 7.24 -15.22 7.07
CA ALA A 62 6.58 -16.43 7.55
C ALA A 62 5.16 -16.17 8.08
N GLY A 63 4.23 -17.04 7.67
CA GLY A 63 2.82 -16.99 8.07
C GLY A 63 1.97 -15.96 7.33
N LEU A 64 2.54 -15.21 6.37
CA LEU A 64 1.72 -14.33 5.54
C LEU A 64 0.79 -15.11 4.64
N ASN A 65 1.17 -16.29 4.12
CA ASN A 65 0.35 -17.21 3.30
C ASN A 65 -1.07 -17.49 3.81
N LEU A 66 -1.33 -17.30 5.09
CA LEU A 66 -2.65 -17.48 5.68
C LEU A 66 -3.59 -16.28 5.44
N TYR A 67 -3.06 -15.10 5.14
CA TYR A 67 -3.83 -13.90 4.90
C TYR A 67 -4.43 -13.93 3.50
N ASN A 68 -5.60 -13.31 3.32
CA ASN A 68 -6.36 -13.41 2.06
C ASN A 68 -6.63 -12.04 1.43
N ARG A 69 -6.21 -10.95 2.08
CA ARG A 69 -6.29 -9.59 1.55
C ARG A 69 -5.02 -8.85 1.87
N ILE A 70 -4.58 -8.02 0.94
CA ILE A 70 -3.49 -7.06 1.14
C ILE A 70 -4.01 -5.67 0.84
N GLY A 71 -3.61 -4.68 1.63
CA GLY A 71 -3.87 -3.29 1.34
C GLY A 71 -2.63 -2.45 1.57
N ALA A 72 -2.74 -1.21 1.14
CA ALA A 72 -1.77 -0.18 1.42
C ALA A 72 -2.49 1.05 1.96
N SER A 73 -1.89 1.69 2.94
CA SER A 73 -2.29 3.01 3.42
C SER A 73 -1.12 3.96 3.30
N ILE A 74 -1.41 5.21 2.95
CA ILE A 74 -0.42 6.28 2.98
C ILE A 74 -1.05 7.48 3.65
N GLU A 75 -0.26 8.13 4.50
CA GLU A 75 -0.68 9.28 5.27
C GLU A 75 0.06 10.50 4.79
N THR A 76 -0.60 11.65 4.88
CA THR A 76 -0.03 12.94 4.56
C THR A 76 0.36 13.66 5.84
N SER A 77 1.32 14.58 5.76
CA SER A 77 1.73 15.40 6.91
C SER A 77 0.59 16.26 7.48
N THR A 78 -0.44 16.52 6.67
CA THR A 78 -1.66 17.25 7.06
C THR A 78 -2.70 16.36 7.75
N GLY A 79 -2.44 15.06 7.91
CA GLY A 79 -3.30 14.12 8.63
C GLY A 79 -4.31 13.36 7.76
N GLU A 80 -4.35 13.60 6.45
CA GLU A 80 -5.22 12.82 5.55
C GLU A 80 -4.61 11.43 5.31
N SER A 81 -5.41 10.38 5.49
CA SER A 81 -5.02 8.98 5.30
C SER A 81 -5.77 8.40 4.10
N TYR A 82 -5.03 7.89 3.13
CA TYR A 82 -5.58 7.21 1.95
C TYR A 82 -5.32 5.73 2.07
N ARG A 83 -6.35 4.89 1.83
CA ARG A 83 -6.24 3.44 1.94
C ARG A 83 -6.78 2.77 0.69
N SER A 84 -6.09 1.74 0.24
CA SER A 84 -6.53 0.87 -0.85
C SER A 84 -6.38 -0.60 -0.45
N LEU A 85 -7.27 -1.43 -0.97
CA LEU A 85 -7.36 -2.86 -0.69
C LEU A 85 -7.31 -3.61 -2.03
N ALA A 86 -6.45 -4.62 -2.10
CA ALA A 86 -6.33 -5.52 -3.23
C ALA A 86 -6.49 -6.98 -2.76
N ILE A 87 -7.14 -7.78 -3.59
CA ILE A 87 -7.18 -9.24 -3.41
C ILE A 87 -5.96 -9.81 -4.13
N PRO A 88 -5.12 -10.63 -3.47
CA PRO A 88 -3.98 -11.24 -4.11
C PRO A 88 -4.43 -12.15 -5.27
N LYS A 89 -3.68 -12.12 -6.39
CA LYS A 89 -4.07 -12.78 -7.65
C LYS A 89 -4.30 -14.29 -7.52
N TRP A 90 -3.52 -14.98 -6.67
CA TRP A 90 -3.64 -16.42 -6.44
C TRP A 90 -4.98 -16.81 -5.78
N LEU A 91 -5.62 -15.90 -5.03
CA LEU A 91 -6.94 -16.14 -4.43
C LEU A 91 -8.08 -15.95 -5.44
N VAL A 92 -7.84 -15.24 -6.55
CA VAL A 92 -8.85 -14.97 -7.59
C VAL A 92 -9.04 -16.17 -8.53
N LEU A 93 -8.10 -17.12 -8.56
CA LEU A 93 -8.16 -18.35 -9.37
C LEU A 93 -9.19 -19.40 -8.88
N GLY A 94 -10.14 -19.00 -8.02
CA GLY A 94 -11.19 -19.85 -7.46
C GLY A 94 -12.61 -19.56 -7.96
N LYS A 95 -12.80 -18.75 -9.02
CA LYS A 95 -14.11 -18.58 -9.65
C LYS A 95 -14.12 -19.22 -11.04
N VAL A 96 -14.18 -20.55 -11.04
CA VAL A 96 -14.77 -21.31 -12.16
C VAL A 96 -16.28 -21.31 -11.88
N GLY A 97 -17.04 -20.80 -12.84
CA GLY A 97 -18.50 -20.76 -12.84
C GLY A 97 -18.96 -20.15 -14.14
#